data_AF-A0A2D8XLQ6-F1
#
_entry.id   AF-A0A2D8XLQ6-F1
#
_cell.length_a   1.000
_cell.length_b   1.000
_cell.length_c   1.000
_cell.angle_alpha   90.00
_cell.angle_beta   90.00
_cell.angle_gamma   90.00
#
_symmetry.space_group_name_H-M   'P 1'
#
loop_
_entity.id
_entity.type
_entity.pdbx_description
1 polymer ?
#
loop_
_entity_poly.entity_id
_entity_poly.type
_entity_poly.pdbx_seq_one_letter_code
_entity_poly.pdbx_strand_id
1 'polypeptide(L)'
;MTILRRGGVVAGRMGGNSKLRLAECAFIVSLQPMAYKGKLRGLIGSLIRSFLMLHTFPAFRYASLSVLLTMVTFFGLVVALGEARAAERTIVVVAQNGGTEVTDFLVPYGVLSRADVGDVRAVSTEAGSVVLWPGLTVEVDETIDQFDSRLPQGADLVIIPAVLDHDDEVLIGWLKQQADKGAMLVSICDGALILARTGVLDGRRATGHWFTEGTRRDHFPDVTWQTNVRYVHDGTVATSAGVSASLPISLYLVEQLADKERAEALARELGMQGYGAAHNSDVFGIGAGEVWVAARNFTFGWPRDVYALALSDGMDEIALAFAVDMLSRTYRSEIVAVGSAPTKTLGGLVVMPARLELGGSAAVISFDGTGDLTPRPGAFAPKDILLFLADRYGRDSADFVALQLEYPR
;
A
#
# COMPACT_ATOMS: atom_id res chain seq x y z
N MET A 1 57.11 -27.45 -21.44
CA MET A 1 58.24 -27.80 -22.32
C MET A 1 57.65 -28.34 -23.61
N THR A 2 58.01 -27.72 -24.76
CA THR A 2 57.76 -28.20 -26.14
C THR A 2 56.32 -27.95 -26.68
N ILE A 3 55.99 -27.00 -27.58
CA ILE A 3 56.45 -26.70 -28.97
C ILE A 3 56.00 -27.84 -29.93
N LEU A 4 55.14 -27.74 -30.97
CA LEU A 4 55.26 -27.03 -32.27
C LEU A 4 53.96 -27.23 -33.12
N ARG A 5 53.50 -26.14 -33.77
CA ARG A 5 53.02 -25.96 -35.18
C ARG A 5 52.48 -27.13 -36.04
N ARG A 6 51.36 -26.84 -36.75
CA ARG A 6 51.22 -26.48 -38.22
C ARG A 6 50.08 -27.21 -38.96
N GLY A 7 49.42 -26.44 -39.84
CA GLY A 7 48.54 -26.88 -40.94
C GLY A 7 47.16 -26.20 -40.84
N GLY A 8 46.74 -25.25 -41.66
CA GLY A 8 47.09 -24.92 -43.04
C GLY A 8 45.77 -24.68 -43.78
N VAL A 9 45.44 -23.41 -44.02
CA VAL A 9 44.25 -22.93 -44.74
C VAL A 9 44.43 -23.17 -46.24
N VAL A 10 43.39 -23.66 -46.93
CA VAL A 10 43.18 -23.43 -48.36
C VAL A 10 41.81 -22.79 -48.53
N ALA A 11 41.82 -21.63 -49.20
CA ALA A 11 40.68 -20.76 -49.42
C ALA A 11 39.81 -21.24 -50.59
N GLY A 12 38.50 -21.25 -50.38
CA GLY A 12 37.48 -21.18 -51.44
C GLY A 12 36.66 -19.91 -51.25
N ARG A 13 36.82 -18.94 -52.15
CA ARG A 13 36.09 -17.67 -52.22
C ARG A 13 34.87 -17.85 -53.14
N MET A 14 33.68 -17.45 -52.67
CA MET A 14 32.45 -17.00 -53.37
C MET A 14 31.24 -17.45 -52.53
N GLY A 15 30.28 -16.63 -52.10
CA GLY A 15 30.05 -15.20 -52.22
C GLY A 15 29.19 -14.74 -51.02
N GLY A 16 29.34 -13.47 -50.65
CA GLY A 16 28.70 -12.86 -49.49
C GLY A 16 27.19 -12.67 -49.66
N ASN A 17 26.45 -12.96 -48.58
CA ASN A 17 25.19 -12.32 -48.12
C ASN A 17 24.29 -13.23 -47.27
N SER A 18 24.66 -14.50 -47.04
CA SER A 18 23.87 -15.42 -46.20
C SER A 18 24.35 -15.51 -44.74
N LYS A 19 25.61 -15.16 -44.43
CA LYS A 19 26.16 -15.26 -43.07
C LYS A 19 25.85 -14.07 -42.16
N LEU A 20 25.58 -12.86 -42.69
CA LEU A 20 25.10 -11.73 -41.87
C LEU A 20 23.64 -11.91 -41.43
N ARG A 21 22.81 -12.62 -42.22
CA ARG A 21 21.36 -12.77 -41.96
C ARG A 21 21.01 -13.69 -40.80
N LEU A 22 21.88 -14.64 -40.46
CA LEU A 22 21.70 -15.55 -39.32
C LEU A 22 22.27 -14.96 -38.02
N ALA A 23 23.29 -14.09 -38.11
CA ALA A 23 23.87 -13.42 -36.94
C ALA A 23 22.93 -12.33 -36.38
N GLU A 24 22.21 -11.60 -37.24
CA GLU A 24 21.23 -10.60 -36.81
C GLU A 24 19.96 -11.24 -36.21
N CYS A 25 19.50 -12.37 -36.74
CA CYS A 25 18.41 -13.14 -36.12
C CYS A 25 18.82 -13.82 -34.81
N ALA A 26 20.09 -14.25 -34.67
CA ALA A 26 20.61 -14.82 -33.42
C ALA A 26 20.74 -13.76 -32.31
N PHE A 27 20.99 -12.49 -32.66
CA PHE A 27 21.01 -11.39 -31.69
C PHE A 27 19.61 -11.08 -31.12
N ILE A 28 18.56 -11.22 -31.94
CA ILE A 28 17.15 -11.06 -31.51
C ILE A 28 16.72 -12.17 -30.55
N VAL A 29 17.27 -13.39 -30.67
CA VAL A 29 16.94 -14.53 -29.80
C VAL A 29 17.82 -14.58 -28.53
N SER A 30 18.99 -13.92 -28.54
CA SER A 30 19.95 -13.91 -27.43
C SER A 30 19.63 -12.89 -26.32
N LEU A 31 18.68 -11.96 -26.53
CA LEU A 31 18.20 -11.05 -25.51
C LEU A 31 17.08 -11.69 -24.69
N GLN A 32 17.39 -12.74 -23.93
CA GLN A 32 16.83 -13.06 -22.60
C GLN A 32 17.68 -14.18 -21.94
N PRO A 33 17.95 -14.14 -20.62
CA PRO A 33 17.13 -13.50 -19.59
C PRO A 33 17.91 -12.47 -18.76
N MET A 34 17.56 -11.19 -18.89
CA MET A 34 17.58 -10.28 -17.74
C MET A 34 16.15 -9.73 -17.58
N ALA A 35 15.73 -9.66 -16.32
CA ALA A 35 14.35 -9.62 -15.88
C ALA A 35 13.55 -8.45 -16.48
N TYR A 36 12.64 -8.76 -17.41
CA TYR A 36 11.53 -7.87 -17.76
C TYR A 36 10.23 -8.62 -17.45
N LYS A 37 9.46 -8.13 -16.47
CA LYS A 37 8.16 -8.71 -16.08
C LYS A 37 7.05 -8.26 -17.04
N GLY A 38 6.14 -9.17 -17.37
CA GLY A 38 4.82 -8.88 -17.95
C GLY A 38 4.78 -8.11 -19.28
N LYS A 39 4.12 -6.94 -19.28
CA LYS A 39 3.64 -6.17 -20.46
C LYS A 39 4.70 -5.93 -21.54
N LEU A 40 5.96 -5.75 -21.17
CA LEU A 40 7.04 -5.52 -22.12
C LEU A 40 7.24 -6.73 -23.05
N ARG A 41 7.09 -7.97 -22.54
CA ARG A 41 7.10 -9.19 -23.38
C ARG A 41 5.92 -9.23 -24.36
N GLY A 42 4.73 -8.83 -23.91
CA GLY A 42 3.52 -8.83 -24.74
C GLY A 42 3.57 -7.78 -25.86
N LEU A 43 4.02 -6.57 -25.53
CA LEU A 43 4.15 -5.46 -26.48
C LEU A 43 5.27 -5.71 -27.49
N ILE A 44 6.45 -6.17 -27.03
CA ILE A 44 7.54 -6.60 -27.91
C ILE A 44 7.06 -7.73 -28.83
N GLY A 45 6.31 -8.70 -28.31
CA GLY A 45 5.72 -9.78 -29.11
C GLY A 45 4.74 -9.28 -30.19
N SER A 46 3.89 -8.30 -29.88
CA SER A 46 2.93 -7.70 -30.83
C SER A 46 3.61 -6.86 -31.91
N LEU A 47 4.64 -6.09 -31.52
CA LEU A 47 5.46 -5.29 -32.43
C LEU A 47 6.27 -6.18 -33.38
N ILE A 48 6.86 -7.28 -32.89
CA ILE A 48 7.57 -8.26 -33.71
C ILE A 48 6.61 -8.95 -34.69
N ARG A 49 5.39 -9.32 -34.26
CA ARG A 49 4.39 -9.93 -35.16
C ARG A 49 3.92 -8.96 -36.25
N SER A 50 3.67 -7.71 -35.91
CA SER A 50 3.27 -6.66 -36.86
C SER A 50 4.40 -6.37 -37.86
N PHE A 51 5.65 -6.38 -37.39
CA PHE A 51 6.84 -6.24 -38.22
C PHE A 51 7.04 -7.42 -39.19
N LEU A 52 6.85 -8.66 -38.72
CA LEU A 52 6.89 -9.88 -39.56
C LEU A 52 5.82 -9.85 -40.66
N MET A 53 4.62 -9.32 -40.39
CA MET A 53 3.58 -9.12 -41.41
C MET A 53 3.99 -8.08 -42.47
N LEU A 54 4.53 -6.93 -42.06
CA LEU A 54 4.95 -5.86 -42.98
C LEU A 54 6.14 -6.25 -43.87
N HIS A 55 6.98 -7.19 -43.43
CA HIS A 55 8.12 -7.73 -44.20
C HIS A 55 7.73 -8.64 -45.39
N THR A 56 6.44 -9.00 -45.51
CA THR A 56 5.93 -9.72 -46.69
C THR A 56 5.77 -8.83 -47.92
N PHE A 57 5.77 -7.49 -47.75
CA PHE A 57 5.67 -6.53 -48.85
C PHE A 57 7.05 -6.03 -49.32
N PRO A 58 7.41 -6.15 -50.62
CA PRO A 58 8.73 -5.81 -51.14
C PRO A 58 9.16 -4.35 -50.91
N ALA A 59 8.21 -3.42 -50.82
CA ALA A 59 8.45 -1.98 -50.68
C ALA A 59 8.95 -1.56 -49.27
N PHE A 60 8.83 -2.43 -48.25
CA PHE A 60 9.14 -2.10 -46.85
C PHE A 60 10.43 -2.73 -46.32
N ARG A 61 11.21 -3.41 -47.15
CA ARG A 61 12.34 -4.26 -46.73
C ARG A 61 13.58 -3.53 -46.17
N TYR A 62 13.70 -2.21 -46.32
CA TYR A 62 14.91 -1.48 -45.94
C TYR A 62 14.68 -0.33 -44.94
N ALA A 63 13.45 0.18 -44.81
CA ALA A 63 13.13 1.31 -43.92
C ALA A 63 12.52 0.90 -42.56
N SER A 64 12.31 -0.39 -42.32
CA SER A 64 11.43 -0.86 -41.23
C SER A 64 12.16 -1.45 -40.03
N LEU A 65 13.31 -2.11 -40.20
CA LEU A 65 14.02 -2.75 -39.07
C LEU A 65 14.72 -1.72 -38.18
N SER A 66 15.34 -0.69 -38.78
CA SER A 66 15.96 0.40 -38.04
C SER A 66 14.94 1.20 -37.24
N VAL A 67 13.80 1.54 -37.85
CA VAL A 67 12.70 2.26 -37.18
C VAL A 67 12.13 1.43 -36.05
N LEU A 68 11.89 0.12 -36.25
CA LEU A 68 11.41 -0.76 -35.19
C LEU A 68 12.43 -0.84 -34.04
N LEU A 69 13.72 -1.02 -34.35
CA LEU A 69 14.77 -1.10 -33.33
C LEU A 69 14.89 0.21 -32.55
N THR A 70 14.82 1.36 -33.22
CA THR A 70 14.80 2.68 -32.58
C THR A 70 13.56 2.86 -31.72
N MET A 71 12.37 2.46 -32.18
CA MET A 71 11.14 2.54 -31.39
C MET A 71 11.20 1.64 -30.16
N VAL A 72 11.64 0.38 -30.29
CA VAL A 72 11.79 -0.55 -29.16
C VAL A 72 12.83 -0.05 -28.16
N THR A 73 13.95 0.50 -28.64
CA THR A 73 15.01 1.05 -27.78
C THR A 73 14.53 2.32 -27.07
N PHE A 74 13.83 3.21 -27.77
CA PHE A 74 13.25 4.43 -27.20
C PHE A 74 12.18 4.10 -26.16
N PHE A 75 11.27 3.18 -26.46
CA PHE A 75 10.26 2.73 -25.49
C PHE A 75 10.90 2.03 -24.28
N GLY A 76 11.90 1.18 -24.51
CA GLY A 76 12.67 0.55 -23.43
C GLY A 76 13.37 1.58 -22.55
N LEU A 77 13.93 2.64 -23.14
CA LEU A 77 14.55 3.74 -22.40
C LEU A 77 13.52 4.56 -21.61
N VAL A 78 12.36 4.88 -22.20
CA VAL A 78 11.29 5.62 -21.51
C VAL A 78 10.75 4.81 -20.32
N VAL A 79 10.54 3.50 -20.49
CA VAL A 79 10.12 2.61 -19.40
C VAL A 79 11.20 2.55 -18.31
N ALA A 80 12.47 2.34 -18.69
CA ALA A 80 13.58 2.28 -17.74
C ALA A 80 13.76 3.61 -16.97
N LEU A 81 13.59 4.76 -17.63
CA LEU A 81 13.60 6.08 -16.98
C LEU A 81 12.41 6.27 -16.04
N GLY A 82 11.24 5.76 -16.40
CA GLY A 82 10.06 5.76 -15.53
C GLY A 82 10.27 4.92 -14.26
N GLU A 83 10.80 3.70 -14.42
CA GLU A 83 11.13 2.80 -13.30
C GLU A 83 12.25 3.36 -12.42
N ALA A 84 13.31 3.93 -13.00
CA ALA A 84 14.38 4.58 -12.25
C ALA A 84 13.87 5.77 -11.44
N ARG A 85 12.98 6.59 -12.02
CA ARG A 85 12.37 7.72 -11.33
C ARG A 85 11.40 7.29 -10.23
N ALA A 86 10.72 6.14 -10.38
CA ALA A 86 9.92 5.56 -9.30
C ALA A 86 10.84 5.14 -8.15
N ALA A 87 11.94 4.41 -8.44
CA ALA A 87 12.90 3.96 -7.43
C ALA A 87 13.61 5.09 -6.66
N GLU A 88 13.66 6.32 -7.19
CA GLU A 88 14.20 7.49 -6.49
C GLU A 88 13.21 8.12 -5.50
N ARG A 89 11.90 7.87 -5.61
CA ARG A 89 10.89 8.51 -4.76
C ARG A 89 10.88 7.88 -3.38
N THR A 90 11.08 8.69 -2.35
CA THR A 90 10.99 8.24 -0.96
C THR A 90 9.60 8.54 -0.41
N ILE A 91 8.92 7.50 0.04
CA ILE A 91 7.57 7.55 0.61
C ILE A 91 7.67 7.11 2.06
N VAL A 92 7.30 7.96 3.00
CA VAL A 92 7.30 7.64 4.43
C VAL A 92 5.87 7.37 4.89
N VAL A 93 5.65 6.30 5.64
CA VAL A 93 4.48 6.11 6.50
C VAL A 93 4.95 6.28 7.93
N VAL A 94 4.55 7.38 8.56
CA VAL A 94 5.03 7.74 9.91
C VAL A 94 4.14 7.13 10.99
N ALA A 95 4.73 6.74 12.11
CA ALA A 95 4.01 6.27 13.29
C ALA A 95 4.52 6.94 14.58
N GLN A 96 3.60 7.24 15.48
CA GLN A 96 3.92 7.29 16.91
C GLN A 96 4.09 5.88 17.45
N ASN A 97 5.08 5.69 18.32
CA ASN A 97 5.37 4.38 18.93
C ASN A 97 4.21 3.79 19.74
N GLY A 98 3.26 4.62 20.19
CA GLY A 98 2.05 4.17 20.84
C GLY A 98 0.82 4.82 20.22
N GLY A 99 -0.15 4.00 19.79
CA GLY A 99 -1.47 4.52 19.43
C GLY A 99 -1.64 4.97 17.98
N THR A 100 -0.70 4.65 17.10
CA THR A 100 -0.93 4.81 15.65
C THR A 100 -1.96 3.78 15.18
N GLU A 101 -2.95 4.21 14.40
CA GLU A 101 -4.04 3.36 13.93
C GLU A 101 -3.53 2.30 12.94
N VAL A 102 -3.90 1.03 13.18
CA VAL A 102 -3.32 -0.13 12.50
C VAL A 102 -3.64 -0.15 11.01
N THR A 103 -4.87 0.18 10.61
CA THR A 103 -5.33 0.18 9.22
C THR A 103 -4.73 1.34 8.44
N ASP A 104 -4.73 2.54 9.01
CA ASP A 104 -4.16 3.75 8.46
C ASP A 104 -2.65 3.67 8.29
N PHE A 105 -1.96 2.81 9.04
CA PHE A 105 -0.53 2.53 8.88
C PHE A 105 -0.25 1.41 7.86
N LEU A 106 -0.84 0.22 8.07
CA LEU A 106 -0.50 -0.97 7.28
C LEU A 106 -1.03 -0.92 5.86
N VAL A 107 -2.25 -0.40 5.65
CA VAL A 107 -2.86 -0.36 4.31
C VAL A 107 -2.06 0.48 3.33
N PRO A 108 -1.74 1.76 3.59
CA PRO A 108 -0.93 2.54 2.65
C PRO A 108 0.47 1.97 2.47
N TYR A 109 1.10 1.47 3.54
CA TYR A 109 2.40 0.81 3.43
C TYR A 109 2.34 -0.39 2.46
N GLY A 110 1.38 -1.30 2.68
CA GLY A 110 1.22 -2.51 1.88
C GLY A 110 0.84 -2.21 0.43
N VAL A 111 -0.10 -1.28 0.20
CA VAL A 111 -0.54 -0.89 -1.16
C VAL A 111 0.62 -0.28 -1.96
N LEU A 112 1.33 0.68 -1.39
CA LEU A 112 2.39 1.39 -2.10
C LEU A 112 3.62 0.51 -2.32
N SER A 113 3.97 -0.33 -1.34
CA SER A 113 5.05 -1.31 -1.49
C SER A 113 4.74 -2.34 -2.57
N ARG A 114 3.52 -2.88 -2.59
CA ARG A 114 3.08 -3.85 -3.61
C ARG A 114 3.00 -3.24 -5.00
N ALA A 115 2.66 -1.96 -5.10
CA ALA A 115 2.58 -1.24 -6.37
C ALA A 115 3.96 -0.83 -6.94
N ASP A 116 5.03 -0.97 -6.15
CA ASP A 116 6.41 -0.64 -6.55
C ASP A 116 6.49 0.77 -7.15
N VAL A 117 5.97 1.75 -6.39
CA VAL A 117 5.88 3.16 -6.80
C VAL A 117 6.96 4.06 -6.19
N GLY A 118 7.78 3.50 -5.29
CA GLY A 118 8.90 4.17 -4.64
C GLY A 118 9.54 3.34 -3.52
N ASP A 119 10.54 3.93 -2.87
CA ASP A 119 11.14 3.46 -1.63
C ASP A 119 10.19 3.77 -0.47
N VAL A 120 9.31 2.82 -0.15
CA VAL A 120 8.33 2.93 0.94
C VAL A 120 8.99 2.56 2.27
N ARG A 121 8.95 3.48 3.22
CA ARG A 121 9.61 3.38 4.53
C ARG A 121 8.58 3.54 5.63
N ALA A 122 8.62 2.63 6.61
CA ALA A 122 8.03 2.88 7.92
C ALA A 122 9.01 3.69 8.75
N VAL A 123 8.55 4.78 9.38
CA VAL A 123 9.39 5.62 10.24
C VAL A 123 8.64 5.90 11.55
N SER A 124 9.33 5.82 12.69
CA SER A 124 8.73 6.06 14.01
C SER A 124 9.27 7.32 14.68
N THR A 125 8.52 7.91 15.61
CA THR A 125 8.98 9.07 16.40
C THR A 125 10.12 8.71 17.34
N GLU A 126 10.11 7.50 17.89
CA GLU A 126 11.12 6.98 18.81
C GLU A 126 11.64 5.61 18.38
N ALA A 127 12.83 5.23 18.86
CA ALA A 127 13.41 3.93 18.57
C ALA A 127 12.66 2.79 19.29
N GLY A 128 12.52 1.65 18.61
CA GLY A 128 11.94 0.43 19.18
C GLY A 128 10.63 0.03 18.51
N SER A 129 9.86 -0.83 19.18
CA SER A 129 8.60 -1.33 18.64
C SER A 129 7.51 -0.26 18.64
N VAL A 130 6.69 -0.27 17.60
CA VAL A 130 5.49 0.54 17.48
C VAL A 130 4.29 -0.33 17.87
N VAL A 131 3.61 0.05 18.94
CA VAL A 131 2.35 -0.57 19.40
C VAL A 131 1.20 0.15 18.70
N LEU A 132 0.71 -0.47 17.63
CA LEU A 132 -0.42 0.00 16.85
C LEU A 132 -1.73 -0.23 17.60
N TRP A 133 -2.69 0.63 17.33
CA TRP A 133 -4.03 0.53 17.87
C TRP A 133 -5.04 0.18 16.78
N PRO A 134 -5.87 -0.86 16.98
CA PRO A 134 -5.78 -1.87 18.03
C PRO A 134 -4.76 -2.99 17.72
N GLY A 135 -4.24 -3.62 18.78
CA GLY A 135 -3.94 -5.06 18.79
C GLY A 135 -2.72 -5.59 18.02
N LEU A 136 -1.87 -4.74 17.43
CA LEU A 136 -0.70 -5.19 16.66
C LEU A 136 0.57 -4.45 17.06
N THR A 137 1.68 -5.17 17.15
CA THR A 137 2.99 -4.56 17.38
C THR A 137 3.88 -4.82 16.17
N VAL A 138 4.53 -3.78 15.66
CA VAL A 138 5.49 -3.88 14.56
C VAL A 138 6.85 -3.33 14.99
N GLU A 139 7.91 -3.86 14.39
CA GLU A 139 9.25 -3.30 14.50
C GLU A 139 9.46 -2.29 13.37
N VAL A 140 9.88 -1.07 13.74
CA VAL A 140 10.23 0.00 12.81
C VAL A 140 11.68 0.36 13.03
N ASP A 141 12.51 0.07 12.02
CA ASP A 141 13.97 0.12 12.13
C ASP A 141 14.56 1.54 12.03
N GLU A 142 13.76 2.52 11.62
CA GLU A 142 14.19 3.88 11.32
C GLU A 142 13.32 4.90 12.07
N THR A 143 13.96 5.75 12.87
CA THR A 143 13.32 6.91 13.52
C THR A 143 13.31 8.13 12.61
N ILE A 144 12.48 9.12 12.90
CA ILE A 144 12.43 10.39 12.16
C ILE A 144 13.79 11.11 12.10
N ASP A 145 14.59 11.05 13.17
CA ASP A 145 15.92 11.65 13.23
C ASP A 145 16.94 10.90 12.37
N GLN A 146 16.87 9.56 12.38
CA GLN A 146 17.71 8.71 11.53
C GLN A 146 17.35 8.89 10.05
N PHE A 147 16.05 8.96 9.75
CA PHE A 147 15.55 9.24 8.41
C PHE A 147 16.09 10.57 7.89
N ASP A 148 15.95 11.66 8.65
CA ASP A 148 16.43 12.98 8.25
C ASP A 148 17.96 13.04 8.13
N SER A 149 18.69 12.31 8.97
CA SER A 149 20.15 12.19 8.87
C SER A 149 20.58 11.47 7.59
N ARG A 150 19.82 10.44 7.18
CA ARG A 150 20.09 9.66 5.96
C ARG A 150 19.65 10.41 4.70
N LEU A 151 18.55 11.15 4.78
CA LEU A 151 17.91 11.83 3.65
C LEU A 151 17.62 13.31 4.00
N PRO A 152 18.65 14.19 4.03
CA PRO A 152 18.49 15.57 4.48
C PRO A 152 17.50 16.41 3.66
N GLN A 153 17.27 16.04 2.40
CA GLN A 153 16.28 16.68 1.54
C GLN A 153 14.83 16.31 1.86
N GLY A 154 14.59 15.37 2.79
CA GLY A 154 13.25 14.93 3.19
C GLY A 154 12.63 13.90 2.24
N ALA A 155 11.43 13.47 2.61
CA ALA A 155 10.62 12.56 1.79
C ALA A 155 9.95 13.32 0.63
N ASP A 156 9.62 12.61 -0.45
CA ASP A 156 8.73 13.13 -1.50
C ASP A 156 7.26 13.12 -1.03
N LEU A 157 6.90 12.14 -0.22
CA LEU A 157 5.56 11.96 0.31
C LEU A 157 5.60 11.41 1.73
N VAL A 158 4.78 11.96 2.63
CA VAL A 158 4.61 11.48 4.00
C VAL A 158 3.15 11.16 4.24
N ILE A 159 2.87 9.91 4.64
CA ILE A 159 1.55 9.43 5.03
C ILE A 159 1.45 9.49 6.54
N ILE A 160 0.38 10.11 7.02
CA ILE A 160 0.10 10.43 8.41
C ILE A 160 -1.17 9.68 8.83
N PRO A 161 -1.03 8.50 9.48
CA PRO A 161 -2.16 7.77 10.05
C PRO A 161 -2.87 8.56 11.15
N ALA A 162 -4.05 8.09 11.57
CA ALA A 162 -4.56 8.49 12.87
C ALA A 162 -3.62 8.06 14.00
N VAL A 163 -3.49 8.93 15.00
CA VAL A 163 -2.63 8.73 16.16
C VAL A 163 -3.40 9.10 17.42
N LEU A 164 -3.08 8.52 18.58
CA LEU A 164 -3.78 8.84 19.83
C LEU A 164 -3.40 10.21 20.38
N ASP A 165 -2.12 10.59 20.32
CA ASP A 165 -1.67 11.90 20.77
C ASP A 165 -1.58 12.87 19.59
N HIS A 166 -2.66 13.61 19.37
CA HIS A 166 -2.68 14.63 18.33
C HIS A 166 -1.82 15.84 18.67
N ASP A 167 -1.37 16.03 19.92
CA ASP A 167 -0.61 17.18 20.40
C ASP A 167 0.91 16.93 20.46
N ASP A 168 1.37 15.80 19.92
CA ASP A 168 2.79 15.44 19.88
C ASP A 168 3.62 16.47 19.09
N GLU A 169 4.31 17.33 19.85
CA GLU A 169 5.14 18.40 19.32
C GLU A 169 6.32 17.89 18.47
N VAL A 170 6.82 16.68 18.75
CA VAL A 170 7.92 16.07 17.98
C VAL A 170 7.44 15.74 16.58
N LEU A 171 6.31 15.04 16.47
CA LEU A 171 5.73 14.69 15.18
C LEU A 171 5.22 15.93 14.43
N ILE A 172 4.55 16.86 15.10
CA ILE A 172 4.11 18.14 14.50
C ILE A 172 5.32 18.91 13.94
N GLY A 173 6.39 19.02 14.73
CA GLY A 173 7.62 19.70 14.33
C GLY A 173 8.28 19.06 13.12
N TRP A 174 8.35 17.73 13.09
CA TRP A 174 8.93 16.99 11.96
C TRP A 174 8.06 17.12 10.69
N LEU A 175 6.73 17.04 10.79
CA LEU A 175 5.83 17.22 9.65
C LEU A 175 5.96 18.61 9.01
N LYS A 176 6.10 19.66 9.82
CA LYS A 176 6.39 21.02 9.33
C LYS A 176 7.69 21.07 8.55
N GLN A 177 8.74 20.42 9.06
CA GLN A 177 10.03 20.35 8.36
C GLN A 177 9.93 19.59 7.03
N GLN A 178 9.20 18.47 6.97
CA GLN A 178 8.99 17.76 5.71
C GLN A 178 8.19 18.60 4.72
N ALA A 179 7.16 19.34 5.17
CA ALA A 179 6.43 20.29 4.32
C ALA A 179 7.35 21.39 3.76
N ASP A 180 8.21 21.98 4.60
CA ASP A 180 9.18 23.01 4.19
C ASP A 180 10.21 22.48 3.18
N LYS A 181 10.55 21.19 3.28
CA LYS A 181 11.40 20.47 2.32
C LYS A 181 10.67 20.12 1.01
N GLY A 182 9.35 20.30 0.95
CA GLY A 182 8.52 20.12 -0.25
C GLY A 182 7.79 18.78 -0.32
N ALA A 183 7.73 18.01 0.77
CA ALA A 183 7.00 16.75 0.82
C ALA A 183 5.49 16.97 0.60
N MET A 184 4.86 16.06 -0.14
CA MET A 184 3.41 15.94 -0.14
C MET A 184 2.95 15.27 1.16
N LEU A 185 2.09 15.94 1.94
CA LEU A 185 1.57 15.39 3.18
C LEU A 185 0.20 14.77 2.95
N VAL A 186 0.04 13.50 3.34
CA VAL A 186 -1.19 12.73 3.13
C VAL A 186 -1.71 12.24 4.47
N SER A 187 -2.78 12.83 5.00
CA SER A 187 -3.40 12.31 6.22
C SER A 187 -4.50 11.30 5.92
N ILE A 188 -4.65 10.33 6.81
CA ILE A 188 -5.73 9.34 6.79
C ILE A 188 -6.53 9.45 8.09
N CYS A 189 -7.85 9.36 8.02
CA CYS A 189 -8.73 9.36 9.19
C CYS A 189 -8.49 10.61 10.08
N ASP A 190 -8.22 10.40 11.36
CA ASP A 190 -7.91 11.44 12.34
C ASP A 190 -6.44 11.91 12.33
N GLY A 191 -5.61 11.37 11.43
CA GLY A 191 -4.31 11.97 11.10
C GLY A 191 -4.47 13.41 10.58
N ALA A 192 -5.67 13.77 10.13
CA ALA A 192 -6.02 15.14 9.76
C ALA A 192 -5.92 16.12 10.94
N LEU A 193 -6.13 15.67 12.19
CA LEU A 193 -6.04 16.53 13.38
C LEU A 193 -4.61 16.98 13.64
N ILE A 194 -3.66 16.05 13.67
CA ILE A 194 -2.24 16.39 13.87
C ILE A 194 -1.68 17.16 12.68
N LEU A 195 -2.11 16.82 11.45
CA LEU A 195 -1.76 17.60 10.27
C LEU A 195 -2.30 19.03 10.35
N ALA A 196 -3.53 19.25 10.82
CA ALA A 196 -4.09 20.60 11.00
C ALA A 196 -3.27 21.43 12.00
N ARG A 197 -2.77 20.83 13.09
CA ARG A 197 -1.91 21.52 14.09
C ARG A 197 -0.58 22.03 13.54
N THR A 198 -0.12 21.50 12.41
CA THR A 198 1.07 22.05 11.74
C THR A 198 0.82 23.43 11.10
N GLY A 199 -0.46 23.79 10.88
CA GLY A 199 -0.90 24.97 10.12
C GLY A 199 -0.90 24.78 8.61
N VAL A 200 -0.44 23.63 8.08
CA VAL A 200 -0.33 23.42 6.62
C VAL A 200 -1.69 23.31 5.92
N LEU A 201 -2.76 23.01 6.66
CA LEU A 201 -4.12 22.92 6.14
C LEU A 201 -4.85 24.27 6.12
N ASP A 202 -4.29 25.31 6.74
CA ASP A 202 -4.94 26.62 6.85
C ASP A 202 -5.23 27.20 5.45
N GLY A 203 -6.49 27.56 5.19
CA GLY A 203 -6.96 28.05 3.91
C GLY A 203 -7.13 26.99 2.82
N ARG A 204 -6.95 25.70 3.12
CA ARG A 204 -7.06 24.59 2.16
C ARG A 204 -8.32 23.77 2.35
N ARG A 205 -8.66 22.98 1.34
CA ARG A 205 -9.70 21.95 1.47
C ARG A 205 -9.12 20.69 2.07
N ALA A 206 -9.83 20.10 3.03
CA ALA A 206 -9.46 18.85 3.66
C ALA A 206 -10.70 18.03 4.06
N THR A 207 -10.50 16.74 4.33
CA THR A 207 -11.48 15.84 4.93
C THR A 207 -10.80 15.01 6.05
N GLY A 208 -11.53 14.13 6.70
CA GLY A 208 -11.11 13.36 7.87
C GLY A 208 -12.28 12.53 8.40
N HIS A 209 -12.08 11.75 9.45
CA HIS A 209 -13.09 10.80 9.96
C HIS A 209 -14.38 11.50 10.43
N TRP A 210 -15.55 10.97 10.08
CA TRP A 210 -16.87 11.56 10.41
C TRP A 210 -17.02 11.90 11.90
N PHE A 211 -16.54 11.02 12.78
CA PHE A 211 -16.66 11.17 14.24
C PHE A 211 -16.01 12.44 14.79
N THR A 212 -14.94 12.93 14.16
CA THR A 212 -14.21 14.13 14.59
C THR A 212 -14.59 15.39 13.82
N GLU A 213 -15.65 15.36 13.00
CA GLU A 213 -16.06 16.50 12.20
C GLU A 213 -16.28 17.77 13.05
N GLY A 214 -17.03 17.65 14.15
CA GLY A 214 -17.27 18.77 15.08
C GLY A 214 -15.97 19.33 15.64
N THR A 215 -15.13 18.46 16.22
CA THR A 215 -13.81 18.84 16.76
C THR A 215 -12.95 19.55 15.72
N ARG A 216 -12.89 19.03 14.49
CA ARG A 216 -12.10 19.60 13.39
C ARG A 216 -12.58 21.00 13.01
N ARG A 217 -13.90 21.20 12.89
CA ARG A 217 -14.49 22.50 12.56
C ARG A 217 -14.28 23.53 13.68
N ASP A 218 -14.39 23.10 14.93
CA ASP A 218 -14.28 23.99 16.08
C ASP A 218 -12.83 24.44 16.33
N HIS A 219 -11.86 23.54 16.19
CA HIS A 219 -10.45 23.83 16.50
C HIS A 219 -9.65 24.35 15.31
N PHE A 220 -10.06 24.04 14.07
CA PHE A 220 -9.37 24.44 12.85
C PHE A 220 -10.34 25.11 11.87
N PRO A 221 -10.90 26.28 12.23
CA PRO A 221 -11.92 26.97 11.44
C PRO A 221 -11.40 27.54 10.11
N ASP A 222 -10.08 27.73 9.99
CA ASP A 222 -9.43 28.21 8.76
C ASP A 222 -9.30 27.12 7.69
N VAL A 223 -9.58 25.85 8.04
CA VAL A 223 -9.60 24.72 7.10
C VAL A 223 -11.00 24.57 6.49
N THR A 224 -11.07 24.44 5.17
CA THR A 224 -12.33 24.16 4.47
C THR A 224 -12.64 22.66 4.50
N TRP A 225 -13.24 22.20 5.61
CA TRP A 225 -13.63 20.80 5.81
C TRP A 225 -14.78 20.35 4.90
N GLN A 226 -14.46 19.44 3.98
CA GLN A 226 -15.38 18.78 3.06
C GLN A 226 -16.00 17.55 3.71
N THR A 227 -17.30 17.36 3.54
CA THR A 227 -18.01 16.12 3.90
C THR A 227 -18.37 15.33 2.64
N ASN A 228 -18.82 14.08 2.81
CA ASN A 228 -19.29 13.24 1.71
C ASN A 228 -18.22 13.00 0.61
N VAL A 229 -16.94 13.01 1.00
CA VAL A 229 -15.81 12.70 0.14
C VAL A 229 -14.85 11.76 0.86
N ARG A 230 -14.40 10.70 0.17
CA ARG A 230 -13.42 9.75 0.71
C ARG A 230 -12.05 10.37 0.86
N TYR A 231 -11.71 11.28 -0.05
CA TYR A 231 -10.46 12.01 0.01
C TYR A 231 -10.53 13.32 -0.77
N VAL A 232 -9.66 14.24 -0.38
CA VAL A 232 -9.44 15.54 -1.00
C VAL A 232 -7.95 15.68 -1.28
N HIS A 233 -7.60 16.12 -2.49
CA HIS A 233 -6.25 16.55 -2.84
C HIS A 233 -6.28 18.06 -3.12
N ASP A 234 -5.46 18.82 -2.40
CA ASP A 234 -5.31 20.28 -2.52
C ASP A 234 -3.83 20.71 -2.55
N GLY A 235 -3.23 20.64 -3.74
CA GLY A 235 -1.86 21.07 -3.98
C GLY A 235 -0.82 20.09 -3.42
N THR A 236 -0.21 20.45 -2.29
CA THR A 236 0.83 19.63 -1.62
C THR A 236 0.29 18.82 -0.46
N VAL A 237 -1.04 18.80 -0.28
CA VAL A 237 -1.70 18.02 0.77
C VAL A 237 -2.79 17.15 0.18
N ALA A 238 -2.93 15.94 0.70
CA ALA A 238 -4.13 15.14 0.54
C ALA A 238 -4.63 14.67 1.91
N THR A 239 -5.92 14.49 2.04
CA THR A 239 -6.55 14.03 3.29
C THR A 239 -7.64 13.03 2.94
N SER A 240 -7.84 11.98 3.73
CA SER A 240 -8.92 11.01 3.54
C SER A 240 -9.81 10.87 4.76
N ALA A 241 -11.02 10.36 4.53
CA ALA A 241 -12.01 10.02 5.55
C ALA A 241 -11.54 8.83 6.40
N GLY A 242 -12.44 8.25 7.18
CA GLY A 242 -12.13 7.23 8.17
C GLY A 242 -11.66 5.90 7.60
N VAL A 243 -10.65 5.32 8.27
CA VAL A 243 -10.19 3.92 8.27
C VAL A 243 -10.29 3.18 6.94
N SER A 244 -11.50 2.77 6.52
CA SER A 244 -11.69 2.11 5.22
C SER A 244 -11.31 2.98 4.01
N ALA A 245 -11.32 4.31 4.17
CA ALA A 245 -10.88 5.25 3.14
C ALA A 245 -9.35 5.22 2.90
N SER A 246 -8.57 4.59 3.79
CA SER A 246 -7.13 4.33 3.62
C SER A 246 -6.83 3.61 2.30
N LEU A 247 -7.71 2.69 1.88
CA LEU A 247 -7.49 1.90 0.68
C LEU A 247 -7.74 2.72 -0.61
N PRO A 248 -8.87 3.43 -0.76
CA PRO A 248 -9.09 4.36 -1.87
C PRO A 248 -8.03 5.44 -2.03
N ILE A 249 -7.60 6.12 -0.94
CA ILE A 249 -6.54 7.14 -1.06
C ILE A 249 -5.21 6.52 -1.47
N SER A 250 -4.87 5.33 -0.97
CA SER A 250 -3.63 4.65 -1.35
C SER A 250 -3.62 4.26 -2.83
N LEU A 251 -4.75 3.78 -3.37
CA LEU A 251 -4.89 3.51 -4.80
C LEU A 251 -4.86 4.78 -5.64
N TYR A 252 -5.44 5.87 -5.15
CA TYR A 252 -5.31 7.18 -5.78
C TYR A 252 -3.84 7.63 -5.84
N LEU A 253 -3.07 7.45 -4.77
CA LEU A 253 -1.62 7.73 -4.76
C LEU A 253 -0.86 6.85 -5.76
N VAL A 254 -1.20 5.57 -5.88
CA VAL A 254 -0.62 4.70 -6.93
C VAL A 254 -0.88 5.27 -8.33
N GLU A 255 -2.09 5.78 -8.59
CA GLU A 255 -2.40 6.43 -9.86
C GLU A 255 -1.57 7.70 -10.08
N GLN A 256 -1.35 8.51 -9.03
CA GLN A 256 -0.54 9.74 -9.13
C GLN A 256 0.96 9.46 -9.31
N LEU A 257 1.48 8.43 -8.64
CA LEU A 257 2.92 8.12 -8.59
C LEU A 257 3.36 7.24 -9.77
N ALA A 258 2.47 6.40 -10.29
CA ALA A 258 2.68 5.59 -11.47
C ALA A 258 1.66 5.93 -12.56
N ASP A 259 0.57 5.15 -12.64
CA ASP A 259 -0.46 5.32 -13.64
C ASP A 259 -1.78 4.66 -13.21
N LYS A 260 -2.87 5.08 -13.86
CA LYS A 260 -4.21 4.56 -13.62
C LYS A 260 -4.34 3.05 -13.86
N GLU A 261 -3.62 2.50 -14.83
CA GLU A 261 -3.72 1.08 -15.16
C GLU A 261 -3.18 0.21 -14.02
N ARG A 262 -2.10 0.65 -13.37
CA ARG A 262 -1.53 0.01 -12.19
C ARG A 262 -2.46 0.10 -10.99
N ALA A 263 -3.03 1.28 -10.73
CA ALA A 263 -4.01 1.46 -9.66
C ALA A 263 -5.25 0.58 -9.87
N GLU A 264 -5.82 0.53 -11.07
CA GLU A 264 -6.96 -0.33 -11.38
C GLU A 264 -6.65 -1.82 -11.33
N ALA A 265 -5.43 -2.23 -11.73
CA ALA A 265 -4.98 -3.61 -11.62
C ALA A 265 -4.92 -4.05 -10.15
N LEU A 266 -4.33 -3.22 -9.30
CA LEU A 266 -4.27 -3.48 -7.87
C LEU A 266 -5.65 -3.43 -7.21
N ALA A 267 -6.51 -2.47 -7.59
CA ALA A 267 -7.89 -2.42 -7.12
C ALA A 267 -8.66 -3.73 -7.41
N ARG A 268 -8.52 -4.28 -8.63
CA ARG A 268 -9.13 -5.57 -9.00
C ARG A 268 -8.54 -6.73 -8.20
N GLU A 269 -7.23 -6.73 -8.00
CA GLU A 269 -6.55 -7.73 -7.17
C GLU A 269 -7.04 -7.71 -5.72
N LEU A 270 -7.39 -6.53 -5.18
CA LEU A 270 -7.95 -6.36 -3.85
C LEU A 270 -9.48 -6.52 -3.80
N GLY A 271 -10.11 -6.93 -4.91
CA GLY A 271 -11.56 -7.13 -5.01
C GLY A 271 -12.39 -5.84 -4.98
N MET A 272 -11.79 -4.68 -5.23
CA MET A 272 -12.49 -3.41 -5.27
C MET A 272 -13.14 -3.14 -6.64
N GLN A 273 -14.35 -2.59 -6.62
CA GLN A 273 -15.03 -2.14 -7.84
C GLN A 273 -14.56 -0.76 -8.31
N GLY A 274 -13.94 0.02 -7.43
CA GLY A 274 -13.40 1.34 -7.73
C GLY A 274 -12.91 2.04 -6.46
N TYR A 275 -12.08 3.07 -6.66
CA TYR A 275 -11.43 3.83 -5.58
C TYR A 275 -11.72 5.33 -5.67
N GLY A 276 -12.79 5.73 -6.35
CA GLY A 276 -13.14 7.15 -6.52
C GLY A 276 -13.48 7.86 -5.20
N ALA A 277 -13.37 9.19 -5.23
CA ALA A 277 -13.56 10.06 -4.08
C ALA A 277 -15.01 10.14 -3.57
N ALA A 278 -16.01 9.70 -4.35
CA ALA A 278 -17.41 9.77 -3.93
C ALA A 278 -17.67 8.96 -2.66
N HIS A 279 -18.33 9.59 -1.68
CA HIS A 279 -18.66 9.01 -0.40
C HIS A 279 -19.98 9.59 0.12
N ASN A 280 -20.56 8.95 1.12
CA ASN A 280 -21.69 9.50 1.86
C ASN A 280 -21.34 9.33 3.33
N SER A 281 -20.82 10.39 3.95
CA SER A 281 -20.48 10.39 5.38
C SER A 281 -21.72 10.67 6.24
N ASP A 282 -22.77 11.29 5.67
CA ASP A 282 -24.00 11.66 6.38
C ASP A 282 -24.80 10.45 6.90
N VAL A 283 -24.53 9.24 6.39
CA VAL A 283 -25.15 8.00 6.89
C VAL A 283 -24.50 7.46 8.16
N PHE A 284 -23.35 8.00 8.56
CA PHE A 284 -22.67 7.60 9.79
C PHE A 284 -23.02 8.56 10.92
N GLY A 285 -23.32 7.98 12.07
CA GLY A 285 -23.64 8.74 13.27
C GLY A 285 -23.85 7.83 14.46
N ILE A 286 -23.64 8.37 15.66
CA ILE A 286 -23.93 7.68 16.91
C ILE A 286 -25.35 8.04 17.36
N GLY A 287 -26.28 7.11 17.19
CA GLY A 287 -27.63 7.20 17.73
C GLY A 287 -27.80 6.41 19.03
N ALA A 288 -29.01 6.44 19.59
CA ALA A 288 -29.35 5.64 20.78
C ALA A 288 -29.20 4.12 20.54
N GLY A 289 -29.41 3.66 19.30
CA GLY A 289 -29.21 2.26 18.91
C GLY A 289 -27.74 1.84 19.00
N GLU A 290 -26.84 2.61 18.38
CA GLU A 290 -25.40 2.38 18.43
C GLU A 290 -24.86 2.45 19.87
N VAL A 291 -25.32 3.42 20.68
CA VAL A 291 -24.96 3.50 22.11
C VAL A 291 -25.43 2.26 22.87
N TRP A 292 -26.63 1.77 22.58
CA TRP A 292 -27.12 0.54 23.18
C TRP A 292 -26.29 -0.69 22.77
N VAL A 293 -25.92 -0.82 21.50
CA VAL A 293 -25.03 -1.89 21.03
C VAL A 293 -23.69 -1.83 21.73
N ALA A 294 -23.06 -0.65 21.79
CA ALA A 294 -21.80 -0.43 22.48
C ALA A 294 -21.88 -0.82 23.96
N ALA A 295 -22.90 -0.33 24.67
CA ALA A 295 -23.12 -0.63 26.09
C ALA A 295 -23.37 -2.13 26.32
N ARG A 296 -24.23 -2.76 25.51
CA ARG A 296 -24.50 -4.19 25.58
C ARG A 296 -23.25 -5.02 25.31
N ASN A 297 -22.50 -4.69 24.27
CA ASN A 297 -21.29 -5.42 23.89
C ASN A 297 -20.21 -5.27 24.96
N PHE A 298 -20.04 -4.08 25.53
CA PHE A 298 -19.11 -3.85 26.63
C PHE A 298 -19.52 -4.58 27.92
N THR A 299 -20.82 -4.63 28.26
CA THR A 299 -21.30 -5.20 29.54
C THR A 299 -21.49 -6.71 29.50
N PHE A 300 -22.08 -7.23 28.43
CA PHE A 300 -22.37 -8.66 28.25
C PHE A 300 -21.34 -9.39 27.37
N GLY A 301 -20.35 -8.67 26.85
CA GLY A 301 -19.22 -9.24 26.11
C GLY A 301 -18.09 -9.74 26.99
N TRP A 302 -18.28 -9.84 28.31
CA TRP A 302 -17.27 -10.38 29.24
C TRP A 302 -17.58 -11.82 29.66
N PRO A 303 -16.58 -12.73 29.68
CA PRO A 303 -15.22 -12.52 29.17
C PRO A 303 -15.21 -12.34 27.64
N ARG A 304 -14.26 -11.54 27.14
CA ARG A 304 -14.10 -11.31 25.71
C ARG A 304 -13.65 -12.59 25.01
N ASP A 305 -14.15 -12.82 23.80
CA ASP A 305 -13.59 -13.84 22.91
C ASP A 305 -12.15 -13.44 22.55
N VAL A 306 -11.22 -14.38 22.68
CA VAL A 306 -9.83 -14.15 22.31
C VAL A 306 -9.56 -14.86 20.98
N TYR A 307 -9.16 -14.08 19.98
CA TYR A 307 -8.71 -14.59 18.69
C TYR A 307 -7.19 -14.57 18.63
N ALA A 308 -6.58 -15.74 18.56
CA ALA A 308 -5.15 -15.87 18.38
C ALA A 308 -4.84 -15.82 16.89
N LEU A 309 -4.25 -14.71 16.44
CA LEU A 309 -3.86 -14.57 15.06
C LEU A 309 -2.48 -15.20 14.83
N ALA A 310 -2.44 -16.34 14.15
CA ALA A 310 -1.20 -17.02 13.83
C ALA A 310 -0.41 -16.22 12.79
N LEU A 311 0.79 -15.77 13.17
CA LEU A 311 1.70 -15.07 12.28
C LEU A 311 2.41 -16.06 11.34
N SER A 312 2.46 -15.72 10.05
CA SER A 312 3.15 -16.47 9.01
C SER A 312 3.89 -15.56 8.04
N ASP A 313 5.09 -15.93 7.60
CA ASP A 313 5.87 -15.13 6.67
C ASP A 313 5.10 -14.86 5.36
N GLY A 314 5.24 -13.64 4.84
CA GLY A 314 4.56 -13.20 3.63
C GLY A 314 3.08 -12.88 3.81
N MET A 315 2.60 -12.71 5.05
CA MET A 315 1.23 -12.24 5.29
C MET A 315 0.98 -10.88 4.63
N ASP A 316 -0.22 -10.71 4.08
CA ASP A 316 -0.65 -9.50 3.40
C ASP A 316 -1.02 -8.42 4.42
N GLU A 317 -0.36 -7.26 4.37
CA GLU A 317 -0.56 -6.16 5.32
C GLU A 317 -1.99 -5.63 5.32
N ILE A 318 -2.64 -5.61 4.15
CA ILE A 318 -3.99 -5.06 4.00
C ILE A 318 -5.00 -6.00 4.68
N ALA A 319 -4.90 -7.30 4.40
CA ALA A 319 -5.73 -8.32 5.04
C ALA A 319 -5.49 -8.38 6.56
N LEU A 320 -4.22 -8.30 6.98
CA LEU A 320 -3.82 -8.24 8.38
C LEU A 320 -4.47 -7.07 9.10
N ALA A 321 -4.36 -5.87 8.52
CA ALA A 321 -4.86 -4.65 9.13
C ALA A 321 -6.37 -4.71 9.37
N PHE A 322 -7.15 -5.01 8.33
CA PHE A 322 -8.61 -5.10 8.47
C PHE A 322 -9.05 -6.19 9.44
N ALA A 323 -8.40 -7.35 9.45
CA ALA A 323 -8.74 -8.40 10.41
C ALA A 323 -8.51 -7.96 11.85
N VAL A 324 -7.31 -7.45 12.14
CA VAL A 324 -6.95 -6.97 13.48
C VAL A 324 -7.91 -5.88 13.93
N ASP A 325 -8.14 -4.91 13.07
CA ASP A 325 -8.92 -3.73 13.40
C ASP A 325 -10.39 -4.08 13.66
N MET A 326 -11.03 -4.78 12.73
CA MET A 326 -12.45 -5.12 12.80
C MET A 326 -12.76 -6.10 13.94
N LEU A 327 -11.89 -7.10 14.17
CA LEU A 327 -12.06 -8.05 15.28
C LEU A 327 -11.81 -7.41 16.65
N SER A 328 -11.08 -6.29 16.71
CA SER A 328 -10.84 -5.58 17.98
C SER A 328 -11.94 -4.57 18.33
N ARG A 329 -12.74 -4.15 17.35
CA ARG A 329 -13.76 -3.08 17.51
C ARG A 329 -15.15 -3.58 17.93
N THR A 330 -15.30 -4.87 18.22
CA THR A 330 -16.61 -5.45 18.60
C THR A 330 -17.01 -5.13 20.04
N TYR A 331 -16.03 -4.76 20.89
CA TYR A 331 -16.09 -4.71 22.36
C TYR A 331 -16.37 -6.07 23.05
N ARG A 332 -16.51 -7.14 22.27
CA ARG A 332 -16.75 -8.52 22.71
C ARG A 332 -15.57 -9.44 22.40
N SER A 333 -14.60 -8.97 21.64
CA SER A 333 -13.43 -9.73 21.24
C SER A 333 -12.15 -8.92 21.36
N GLU A 334 -11.06 -9.66 21.46
CA GLU A 334 -9.70 -9.19 21.42
C GLU A 334 -8.93 -10.07 20.44
N ILE A 335 -8.03 -9.46 19.67
CA ILE A 335 -7.12 -10.21 18.80
C ILE A 335 -5.71 -10.11 19.35
N VAL A 336 -5.00 -11.23 19.32
CA VAL A 336 -3.63 -11.35 19.82
C VAL A 336 -2.81 -12.00 18.72
N ALA A 337 -1.86 -11.25 18.15
CA ALA A 337 -0.88 -11.80 17.22
C ALA A 337 0.03 -12.80 17.94
N VAL A 338 0.11 -14.04 17.48
CA VAL A 338 0.89 -15.12 18.12
C VAL A 338 1.81 -15.82 17.13
N GLY A 339 2.98 -16.21 17.62
CA GLY A 339 4.01 -16.86 16.83
C GLY A 339 5.25 -17.11 17.67
N SER A 340 6.13 -18.00 17.21
CA SER A 340 7.38 -18.30 17.90
C SER A 340 8.48 -17.27 17.68
N ALA A 341 8.34 -16.39 16.67
CA ALA A 341 9.34 -15.41 16.28
C ALA A 341 8.68 -14.20 15.56
N PRO A 342 9.38 -13.06 15.49
CA PRO A 342 9.01 -11.97 14.58
C PRO A 342 8.85 -12.47 13.15
N THR A 343 7.86 -11.96 12.45
CA THR A 343 7.46 -12.45 11.13
C THR A 343 7.43 -11.33 10.12
N LYS A 344 7.92 -11.58 8.90
CA LYS A 344 7.98 -10.55 7.85
C LYS A 344 6.73 -10.61 6.98
N THR A 345 6.05 -9.49 6.81
CA THR A 345 4.91 -9.30 5.91
C THR A 345 5.34 -9.24 4.44
N LEU A 346 4.39 -9.22 3.51
CA LEU A 346 4.64 -9.22 2.07
C LEU A 346 5.45 -7.99 1.59
N GLY A 347 5.08 -6.79 2.03
CA GLY A 347 5.79 -5.53 1.79
C GLY A 347 6.95 -5.29 2.76
N GLY A 348 7.15 -6.16 3.73
CA GLY A 348 8.40 -6.28 4.47
C GLY A 348 8.43 -5.66 5.87
N LEU A 349 7.30 -5.18 6.39
CA LEU A 349 7.15 -4.88 7.82
C LEU A 349 7.40 -6.14 8.66
N VAL A 350 8.01 -5.96 9.83
CA VAL A 350 8.23 -7.03 10.81
C VAL A 350 7.17 -6.94 11.89
N VAL A 351 6.34 -7.96 12.01
CA VAL A 351 5.29 -8.05 13.02
C VAL A 351 5.82 -8.85 14.21
N MET A 352 5.65 -8.28 15.40
CA MET A 352 6.10 -8.87 16.66
C MET A 352 4.99 -9.71 17.28
N PRO A 353 5.23 -10.98 17.62
CA PRO A 353 4.25 -11.77 18.36
C PRO A 353 4.05 -11.19 19.75
N ALA A 354 2.80 -11.16 20.21
CA ALA A 354 2.46 -10.79 21.56
C ALA A 354 3.02 -11.81 22.54
N ARG A 355 3.59 -11.32 23.66
CA ARG A 355 4.07 -12.15 24.76
C ARG A 355 2.95 -12.53 25.73
N LEU A 356 1.82 -12.99 25.20
CA LEU A 356 0.68 -13.41 26.01
C LEU A 356 0.58 -14.94 26.03
N GLU A 357 0.44 -15.53 27.22
CA GLU A 357 -0.03 -16.90 27.33
C GLU A 357 -1.52 -16.92 26.99
N LEU A 358 -1.86 -17.45 25.82
CA LEU A 358 -3.26 -17.68 25.45
C LEU A 358 -3.86 -18.68 26.43
N GLY A 359 -4.96 -18.31 27.09
CA GLY A 359 -5.78 -19.28 27.80
C GLY A 359 -6.34 -20.32 26.84
N GLY A 360 -6.65 -21.53 27.31
CA GLY A 360 -7.12 -22.66 26.48
C GLY A 360 -8.47 -22.49 25.77
N SER A 361 -9.02 -21.28 25.69
CA SER A 361 -10.29 -20.93 25.03
C SER A 361 -10.12 -20.02 23.81
N ALA A 362 -8.89 -19.64 23.44
CA ALA A 362 -8.65 -18.79 22.28
C ALA A 362 -8.92 -19.52 20.96
N ALA A 363 -9.70 -18.91 20.06
CA ALA A 363 -9.90 -19.40 18.71
C ALA A 363 -8.72 -18.96 17.83
N VAL A 364 -8.10 -19.89 17.10
CA VAL A 364 -6.95 -19.57 16.23
C VAL A 364 -7.45 -19.13 14.86
N ILE A 365 -6.98 -17.97 14.40
CA ILE A 365 -7.20 -17.44 13.05
C ILE A 365 -5.88 -17.52 12.29
N SER A 366 -5.91 -18.08 11.08
CA SER A 366 -4.75 -18.08 10.18
C SER A 366 -5.09 -17.49 8.81
N PHE A 367 -4.12 -16.79 8.21
CA PHE A 367 -4.22 -16.22 6.86
C PHE A 367 -3.82 -17.19 5.73
N ASP A 368 -3.23 -18.34 6.06
CA ASP A 368 -2.81 -19.37 5.08
C ASP A 368 -3.92 -20.40 4.76
N GLY A 369 -5.11 -20.24 5.35
CA GLY A 369 -6.27 -21.12 5.13
C GLY A 369 -6.26 -22.41 5.96
N THR A 370 -5.37 -22.54 6.96
CA THR A 370 -5.26 -23.73 7.80
C THR A 370 -6.11 -23.70 9.09
N GLY A 371 -6.78 -22.58 9.38
CA GLY A 371 -7.66 -22.41 10.54
C GLY A 371 -8.84 -21.50 10.21
N ASP A 372 -10.05 -21.99 10.48
CA ASP A 372 -11.35 -21.36 10.24
C ASP A 372 -11.30 -19.84 10.58
N LEU A 373 -11.94 -18.99 9.76
CA LEU A 373 -11.96 -17.49 9.81
C LEU A 373 -10.98 -16.71 8.91
N THR A 374 -10.49 -17.27 7.81
CA THR A 374 -9.45 -16.65 6.96
C THR A 374 -9.94 -15.60 5.95
N PRO A 375 -9.40 -14.36 5.96
CA PRO A 375 -9.32 -13.51 4.77
C PRO A 375 -8.26 -14.05 3.80
N ARG A 376 -8.63 -14.31 2.53
CA ARG A 376 -7.66 -14.82 1.53
C ARG A 376 -6.82 -13.68 0.94
N PRO A 377 -5.55 -13.91 0.55
CA PRO A 377 -4.79 -12.92 -0.23
C PRO A 377 -5.57 -12.48 -1.48
N GLY A 378 -5.83 -11.18 -1.62
CA GLY A 378 -6.61 -10.61 -2.72
C GLY A 378 -8.13 -10.84 -2.68
N ALA A 379 -8.67 -11.50 -1.64
CA ALA A 379 -10.10 -11.43 -1.36
C ALA A 379 -10.37 -10.16 -0.56
N PHE A 380 -11.44 -9.46 -0.91
CA PHE A 380 -11.88 -8.27 -0.22
C PHE A 380 -12.33 -8.63 1.22
N ALA A 381 -11.35 -8.66 2.13
CA ALA A 381 -11.44 -9.12 3.51
C ALA A 381 -12.56 -8.49 4.36
N PRO A 382 -12.87 -7.17 4.25
CA PRO A 382 -13.80 -6.53 5.18
C PRO A 382 -15.20 -7.13 5.17
N LYS A 383 -15.73 -7.48 3.98
CA LYS A 383 -17.08 -8.03 3.85
C LYS A 383 -17.21 -9.40 4.54
N ASP A 384 -16.22 -10.27 4.34
CA ASP A 384 -16.23 -11.61 4.90
C ASP A 384 -16.09 -11.55 6.43
N ILE A 385 -15.27 -10.62 6.94
CA ILE A 385 -15.15 -10.36 8.39
C ILE A 385 -16.48 -9.85 8.96
N LEU A 386 -17.17 -8.91 8.30
CA LEU A 386 -18.48 -8.43 8.77
C LEU A 386 -19.53 -9.55 8.80
N LEU A 387 -19.56 -10.43 7.80
CA LEU A 387 -20.46 -11.58 7.80
C LEU A 387 -20.17 -12.52 8.96
N PHE A 388 -18.89 -12.79 9.23
CA PHE A 388 -18.49 -13.56 10.40
C PHE A 388 -18.94 -12.91 11.71
N LEU A 389 -18.66 -11.61 11.89
CA LEU A 389 -19.07 -10.86 13.07
C LEU A 389 -20.60 -10.86 13.25
N ALA A 390 -21.35 -10.79 12.14
CA ALA A 390 -22.80 -10.83 12.16
C ALA A 390 -23.33 -12.20 12.61
N ASP A 391 -22.70 -13.29 12.18
CA ASP A 391 -23.03 -14.66 12.62
C ASP A 391 -22.68 -14.87 14.10
N ARG A 392 -21.49 -14.43 14.51
CA ARG A 392 -20.95 -14.64 15.86
C ARG A 392 -21.60 -13.75 16.93
N TYR A 393 -21.79 -12.47 16.64
CA TYR A 393 -22.20 -11.44 17.61
C TYR A 393 -23.53 -10.75 17.30
N GLY A 394 -24.14 -11.06 16.15
CA GLY A 394 -25.34 -10.40 15.66
C GLY A 394 -25.02 -9.26 14.68
N ARG A 395 -25.96 -9.03 13.74
CA ARG A 395 -25.83 -8.01 12.69
C ARG A 395 -25.57 -6.61 13.23
N ASP A 396 -26.22 -6.24 14.33
CA ASP A 396 -26.05 -4.93 14.95
C ASP A 396 -24.63 -4.68 15.48
N SER A 397 -23.95 -5.73 15.97
CA SER A 397 -22.53 -5.67 16.35
C SER A 397 -21.62 -5.53 15.13
N ALA A 398 -21.92 -6.23 14.04
CA ALA A 398 -21.19 -6.08 12.78
C ALA A 398 -21.38 -4.67 12.18
N ASP A 399 -22.61 -4.16 12.17
CA ASP A 399 -22.93 -2.80 11.72
C ASP A 399 -22.25 -1.73 12.58
N PHE A 400 -22.11 -1.99 13.89
CA PHE A 400 -21.36 -1.14 14.81
C PHE A 400 -19.85 -1.13 14.53
N VAL A 401 -19.27 -2.27 14.12
CA VAL A 401 -17.88 -2.31 13.62
C VAL A 401 -17.77 -1.57 12.30
N ALA A 402 -18.65 -1.84 11.32
CA ALA A 402 -18.63 -1.15 10.03
C ALA A 402 -18.73 0.38 10.18
N LEU A 403 -19.58 0.87 11.09
CA LEU A 403 -19.70 2.29 11.43
C LEU A 403 -18.37 2.91 11.88
N GLN A 404 -17.62 2.21 12.75
CA GLN A 404 -16.33 2.70 13.25
C GLN A 404 -15.24 2.74 12.17
N LEU A 405 -15.34 1.92 11.13
CA LEU A 405 -14.39 1.94 10.00
C LEU A 405 -14.83 2.88 8.86
N GLU A 406 -15.93 3.62 9.03
CA GLU A 406 -16.60 4.37 7.95
C GLU A 406 -16.91 3.47 6.73
N TYR A 407 -17.20 2.19 7.01
CA TYR A 407 -17.43 1.16 6.01
C TYR A 407 -18.91 1.06 5.65
N PRO A 408 -19.30 1.01 4.36
CA PRO A 408 -20.71 0.90 3.96
C PRO A 408 -21.40 -0.34 4.55
N ARG A 409 -22.59 -0.12 5.15
CA ARG A 409 -23.44 -1.18 5.72
C ARG A 409 -24.14 -2.01 4.64
#